data_AF-A0A357F345-F1
#
_entry.id   AF-A0A357F345-F1
#
_cell.length_a   1.000
_cell.length_b   1.000
_cell.length_c   1.000
_cell.angle_alpha   90.00
_cell.angle_beta   90.00
_cell.angle_gamma   90.00
#
_symmetry.space_group_name_H-M   'P 1'
#
loop_
_entity.id
_entity.type
_entity.pdbx_description
1 polymer ?
#
loop_
_entity_poly.entity_id
_entity_poly.type
_entity_poly.pdbx_seq_one_letter_code
_entity_poly.pdbx_strand_id
1 'polypeptide(L)'
;MPYEKNEIGVKGILWFLFGLLLLIIITFGLMYLFMNVLEADAVEKKSSANPMLLTEKERLPPEPRLQSAPGFGVDGPNGRVVLELTAPQAEYWELQKEWDELREKGAKDPDTGTIIALPIADAKKALLEQHLKARSGEDADKTANESRKYISDAGSGRVASAIRR
;
A
#
# COMPACT_ATOMS: atom_id res chain seq x y z
N MET A 1 -23.08 75.11 -30.05
CA MET A 1 -22.35 74.32 -29.04
C MET A 1 -20.89 74.30 -29.45
N PRO A 2 -19.93 74.74 -28.62
CA PRO A 2 -18.52 74.71 -29.00
C PRO A 2 -18.01 73.27 -28.89
N TYR A 3 -17.37 72.79 -29.96
CA TYR A 3 -16.72 71.48 -30.01
C TYR A 3 -15.40 71.56 -29.24
N GLU A 4 -15.29 70.78 -28.16
CA GLU A 4 -14.07 70.65 -27.37
C GLU A 4 -13.07 69.78 -28.14
N LYS A 5 -11.98 70.40 -28.60
CA LYS A 5 -10.90 69.68 -29.27
C LYS A 5 -10.12 68.89 -28.23
N ASN A 6 -10.24 67.57 -28.25
CA ASN A 6 -9.37 66.68 -27.49
C ASN A 6 -7.97 66.68 -28.13
N GLU A 7 -7.10 67.56 -27.66
CA GLU A 7 -5.69 67.56 -28.03
C GLU A 7 -4.98 66.42 -27.29
N ILE A 8 -4.89 65.27 -27.95
CA ILE A 8 -4.14 64.12 -27.43
C ILE A 8 -2.65 64.44 -27.55
N GLY A 9 -1.92 64.34 -26.44
CA GLY A 9 -0.47 64.53 -26.37
C GLY A 9 0.34 63.40 -27.02
N VAL A 10 0.18 63.21 -28.34
CA VAL A 10 0.81 62.13 -29.12
C VAL A 10 2.33 62.09 -28.92
N LYS A 11 2.96 63.27 -28.80
CA LYS A 11 4.40 63.37 -28.53
C LYS A 11 4.81 62.70 -27.22
N GLY A 12 4.02 62.85 -26.15
CA GLY A 12 4.30 62.21 -24.86
C GLY A 12 4.17 60.68 -24.93
N ILE A 13 3.15 60.20 -25.63
CA ILE A 13 2.91 58.77 -25.85
C ILE A 13 4.06 58.15 -26.66
N LEU A 14 4.54 58.82 -27.70
CA LEU A 14 5.67 58.35 -28.51
C LEU A 14 6.98 58.24 -27.71
N TRP A 15 7.29 59.25 -26.88
CA TRP A 15 8.46 59.20 -25.99
C TRP A 15 8.33 58.12 -24.92
N PHE A 16 7.14 57.89 -24.39
CA PHE A 16 6.88 56.82 -23.45
C PHE A 16 7.10 55.44 -24.07
N LEU A 17 6.58 55.20 -25.29
CA LEU A 17 6.81 53.95 -26.02
C LEU A 17 8.29 53.71 -26.32
N PHE A 18 9.01 54.76 -26.72
CA PHE A 18 10.45 54.66 -26.95
C PHE A 18 11.22 54.32 -25.68
N GLY A 19 10.90 54.98 -24.56
CA GLY A 19 11.50 54.69 -23.26
C GLY A 19 11.21 53.26 -22.80
N LEU A 20 9.97 52.79 -22.97
CA LEU A 20 9.58 51.43 -22.62
C LEU A 20 10.31 50.39 -23.50
N LEU A 21 10.41 50.63 -24.80
CA LEU A 21 11.15 49.76 -25.73
C LEU A 21 12.63 49.66 -25.34
N LEU A 22 13.26 50.81 -25.04
CA LEU A 22 14.66 50.87 -24.63
C LEU A 22 14.89 50.11 -23.31
N LEU A 23 14.00 50.26 -22.33
CA LEU A 23 14.05 49.50 -21.08
C LEU A 23 13.97 48.00 -21.34
N ILE A 24 13.03 47.54 -22.16
CA ILE A 24 12.86 46.13 -22.52
C ILE A 24 14.16 45.56 -23.12
N ILE A 25 14.75 46.25 -24.08
CA ILE A 25 16.00 45.83 -24.74
C ILE A 25 17.13 45.69 -23.70
N ILE A 26 17.26 46.65 -22.79
CA ILE A 26 18.26 46.62 -21.72
C ILE A 26 18.03 45.44 -20.78
N THR A 27 16.80 45.19 -20.35
CA THR A 27 16.47 44.06 -19.47
C THR A 27 16.79 42.73 -20.11
N PHE A 28 16.43 42.53 -21.39
CA PHE A 28 16.78 41.31 -22.11
C PHE A 28 18.30 41.15 -22.28
N GLY A 29 19.03 42.24 -22.57
CA GLY A 29 20.48 42.22 -22.65
C GLY A 29 21.15 41.83 -21.32
N LEU A 30 20.67 42.37 -20.20
CA LEU A 30 21.12 42.01 -18.85
C LEU A 30 20.83 40.54 -18.52
N MET A 31 19.63 40.05 -18.84
CA MET A 31 19.28 38.64 -18.65
C MET A 31 20.17 37.72 -19.47
N TYR A 32 20.45 38.07 -20.72
CA TYR A 32 21.34 37.30 -21.59
C TYR A 32 22.77 37.24 -21.03
N LEU A 33 23.31 38.38 -20.58
CA LEU A 33 24.61 38.44 -19.93
C LEU A 33 24.65 37.59 -18.65
N PHE A 34 23.62 37.71 -17.81
CA PHE A 34 23.51 36.95 -16.57
C PHE A 34 23.45 35.45 -16.83
N MET A 35 22.72 35.02 -17.85
CA MET A 35 22.65 33.61 -18.26
C MET A 35 24.01 33.07 -18.69
N ASN A 36 24.77 33.84 -19.47
CA ASN A 36 26.13 33.45 -19.88
C ASN A 36 27.07 33.28 -18.67
N VAL A 37 26.96 34.15 -17.66
CA VAL A 37 27.73 34.03 -16.41
C VAL A 37 27.32 32.78 -15.63
N LEU A 38 26.02 32.52 -15.47
CA LEU A 38 25.53 31.32 -14.80
C LEU A 38 25.93 30.03 -15.53
N GLU A 39 25.95 30.04 -16.85
CA GLU A 39 26.38 28.88 -17.65
C GLU A 39 27.87 28.60 -17.46
N ALA A 40 28.72 29.64 -17.47
CA ALA A 40 30.14 29.51 -17.16
C ALA A 40 30.38 28.91 -15.76
N ASP A 41 29.68 29.45 -14.75
CA ASP A 41 29.72 28.92 -13.38
C ASP A 41 29.22 27.47 -13.29
N ALA A 42 28.15 27.13 -14.03
CA ALA A 42 27.57 25.79 -14.00
C ALA A 42 28.48 24.76 -14.66
N VAL A 43 29.20 25.12 -15.73
CA VAL A 43 30.21 24.25 -16.36
C VAL A 43 31.37 24.00 -15.38
N GLU A 44 31.85 25.04 -14.70
CA GLU A 44 32.91 24.92 -13.71
C GLU A 44 32.48 24.05 -12.50
N LYS A 45 31.27 24.29 -11.97
CA LYS A 45 30.72 23.53 -10.84
C LYS A 45 30.36 22.09 -11.17
N LYS A 46 29.95 21.78 -12.42
CA LYS A 46 29.72 20.39 -12.87
C LYS A 46 31.03 19.58 -12.90
N SER A 47 32.17 20.22 -13.13
CA SER A 47 33.48 19.55 -13.04
C SER A 47 33.92 19.28 -11.60
N SER A 48 33.44 20.08 -10.65
CA SER A 48 33.62 19.86 -9.22
C SER A 48 32.65 18.78 -8.76
N ALA A 49 33.08 17.52 -8.81
CA ALA A 49 32.36 16.40 -8.19
C ALA A 49 32.16 16.73 -6.70
N ASN A 50 30.95 17.21 -6.36
CA ASN A 50 30.60 17.56 -4.99
C ASN A 50 30.75 16.27 -4.15
N PRO A 51 31.66 16.19 -3.17
CA PRO A 51 31.97 14.95 -2.47
C PRO A 51 30.80 14.41 -1.64
N MET A 52 29.72 15.19 -1.51
CA MET A 52 28.45 14.80 -0.89
C MET A 52 27.35 14.44 -1.91
N LEU A 53 27.62 14.47 -3.22
CA LEU A 53 26.65 14.05 -4.23
C LEU A 53 26.58 12.52 -4.20
N LEU A 54 25.53 11.99 -3.57
CA LEU A 54 25.24 10.56 -3.59
C LEU A 54 25.12 10.09 -5.03
N THR A 55 25.82 9.02 -5.37
CA THR A 55 25.70 8.36 -6.67
C THR A 55 24.26 7.87 -6.87
N GLU A 56 23.81 7.70 -8.12
CA GLU A 56 22.42 7.28 -8.39
C GLU A 56 22.03 5.98 -7.66
N LYS A 57 23.00 5.11 -7.38
CA LYS A 57 22.82 3.90 -6.58
C LYS A 57 22.65 4.17 -5.08
N GLU A 58 23.36 5.15 -4.54
CA GLU A 58 23.27 5.55 -3.12
C GLU A 58 22.03 6.41 -2.82
N ARG A 59 21.42 7.03 -3.83
CA ARG A 59 20.13 7.73 -3.70
C ARG A 59 18.95 6.77 -3.53
N LEU A 60 19.12 5.52 -3.95
CA LEU A 60 18.07 4.50 -3.83
C LEU A 60 18.17 3.80 -2.48
N PRO A 61 17.04 3.51 -1.81
CA PRO A 61 17.04 2.65 -0.65
C PRO A 61 17.71 1.31 -0.99
N PRO A 62 18.46 0.70 -0.06
CA PRO A 62 19.05 -0.61 -0.27
C PRO A 62 17.96 -1.64 -0.62
N GLU A 63 18.29 -2.60 -1.48
CA GLU A 63 17.37 -3.69 -1.85
C GLU A 63 17.11 -4.61 -0.64
N PRO A 64 15.90 -5.20 -0.49
CA PRO A 64 14.79 -5.27 -1.44
C PRO A 64 13.86 -4.05 -1.41
N ARG A 65 13.55 -3.51 -2.58
CA ARG A 65 12.69 -2.32 -2.70
C ARG A 65 11.23 -2.70 -2.47
N LEU A 66 10.43 -1.78 -1.95
CA LEU A 66 8.96 -1.97 -1.89
C LEU A 66 8.34 -2.22 -3.28
N GLN A 67 8.98 -1.78 -4.37
CA GLN A 67 8.55 -2.05 -5.74
C GLN A 67 8.72 -3.51 -6.18
N SER A 68 9.54 -4.29 -5.47
CA SER A 68 9.66 -5.74 -5.70
C SER A 68 8.71 -6.56 -4.82
N ALA A 69 7.86 -5.90 -4.01
CA ALA A 69 6.80 -6.62 -3.33
C ALA A 69 5.83 -7.15 -4.39
N PRO A 70 5.52 -8.46 -4.39
CA PRO A 70 4.52 -8.98 -5.30
C PRO A 70 3.19 -8.27 -5.00
N GLY A 71 2.55 -7.69 -6.03
CA GLY A 71 1.37 -6.85 -5.85
C GLY A 71 0.16 -7.61 -5.33
N PHE A 72 -1.02 -6.97 -5.33
CA PHE A 72 -2.24 -7.55 -4.75
C PHE A 72 -2.58 -8.88 -5.41
N GLY A 73 -2.67 -9.95 -4.61
CA GLY A 73 -2.95 -11.30 -5.08
C GLY A 73 -3.07 -12.32 -3.95
N VAL A 74 -3.69 -13.45 -4.24
CA VAL A 74 -3.88 -14.57 -3.30
C VAL A 74 -2.95 -15.70 -3.72
N ASP A 75 -2.14 -16.19 -2.79
CA ASP A 75 -1.30 -17.37 -3.00
C ASP A 75 -2.13 -18.63 -2.67
N GLY A 76 -2.47 -19.41 -3.70
CA GLY A 76 -3.22 -20.66 -3.56
C GLY A 76 -2.40 -21.89 -3.94
N PRO A 77 -2.96 -23.11 -3.78
CA PRO A 77 -2.29 -24.37 -4.10
C PRO A 77 -1.91 -24.51 -5.58
N ASN A 78 -2.59 -23.81 -6.48
CA ASN A 78 -2.30 -23.80 -7.92
C ASN A 78 -1.41 -22.62 -8.37
N GLY A 79 -0.88 -21.84 -7.43
CA GLY A 79 -0.06 -20.65 -7.68
C GLY A 79 -0.75 -19.34 -7.27
N ARG A 80 -0.05 -18.23 -7.48
CA ARG A 80 -0.52 -16.88 -7.14
C ARG A 80 -1.51 -16.36 -8.17
N VAL A 81 -2.70 -15.99 -7.72
CA VAL A 81 -3.70 -15.27 -8.52
C VAL A 81 -3.48 -13.77 -8.35
N VAL A 82 -3.16 -13.07 -9.44
CA VAL A 82 -2.93 -11.61 -9.44
C VAL A 82 -4.27 -10.88 -9.51
N LEU A 83 -4.51 -9.95 -8.59
CA LEU A 83 -5.79 -9.26 -8.37
C LEU A 83 -5.73 -7.74 -8.57
N GLU A 84 -4.60 -7.21 -9.05
CA GLU A 84 -4.30 -5.76 -9.13
C GLU A 84 -5.33 -4.90 -9.88
N LEU A 85 -6.06 -5.48 -10.85
CA LEU A 85 -7.07 -4.78 -11.67
C LEU A 85 -8.49 -5.32 -11.45
N THR A 86 -8.70 -6.12 -10.41
CA THR A 86 -9.99 -6.75 -10.13
C THR A 86 -10.79 -5.96 -9.09
N ALA A 87 -12.04 -6.37 -8.86
CA ALA A 87 -12.87 -5.76 -7.83
C ALA A 87 -12.21 -5.90 -6.45
N PRO A 88 -12.39 -4.94 -5.52
CA PRO A 88 -11.83 -5.02 -4.17
C PRO A 88 -12.21 -6.30 -3.41
N GLN A 89 -13.36 -6.92 -3.75
CA GLN A 89 -13.86 -8.15 -3.14
C GLN A 89 -13.31 -9.43 -3.80
N ALA A 90 -12.52 -9.32 -4.85
CA ALA A 90 -12.04 -10.48 -5.61
C ALA A 90 -11.16 -11.42 -4.76
N GLU A 91 -10.38 -10.87 -3.82
CA GLU A 91 -9.61 -11.66 -2.85
C GLU A 91 -10.52 -12.60 -2.05
N TYR A 92 -11.63 -12.06 -1.52
CA TYR A 92 -12.59 -12.84 -0.75
C TYR A 92 -13.25 -13.92 -1.59
N TRP A 93 -13.58 -13.64 -2.85
CA TRP A 93 -14.20 -14.64 -3.73
C TRP A 93 -13.26 -15.80 -4.05
N GLU A 94 -11.96 -15.54 -4.26
CA GLU A 94 -10.99 -16.63 -4.49
C GLU A 94 -10.79 -17.47 -3.22
N LEU A 95 -10.64 -16.83 -2.06
CA LEU A 95 -10.57 -17.54 -0.77
C LEU A 95 -11.83 -18.37 -0.50
N GLN A 96 -13.00 -17.81 -0.83
CA GLN A 96 -14.27 -18.51 -0.64
C GLN A 96 -14.33 -19.78 -1.49
N LYS A 97 -13.87 -19.75 -2.75
CA LYS A 97 -13.80 -20.95 -3.59
C LYS A 97 -12.89 -21.99 -2.97
N GLU A 98 -11.70 -21.60 -2.50
CA GLU A 98 -10.76 -22.52 -1.86
C GLU A 98 -11.37 -23.15 -0.60
N TRP A 99 -12.07 -22.36 0.21
CA TRP A 99 -12.78 -22.87 1.40
C TRP A 99 -13.92 -23.81 1.04
N ASP A 100 -14.70 -23.51 0.00
CA ASP A 100 -15.76 -24.39 -0.46
C ASP A 100 -15.19 -25.72 -0.99
N GLU A 101 -14.10 -25.68 -1.76
CA GLU A 101 -13.40 -26.89 -2.20
C GLU A 101 -12.87 -27.72 -1.03
N LEU A 102 -12.22 -27.07 -0.07
CA LEU A 102 -11.71 -27.74 1.13
C LEU A 102 -12.84 -28.30 2.00
N ARG A 103 -13.98 -27.61 2.07
CA ARG A 103 -15.17 -28.07 2.80
C ARG A 103 -15.80 -29.30 2.16
N GLU A 104 -15.82 -29.38 0.84
CA GLU A 104 -16.42 -30.50 0.10
C GLU A 104 -15.49 -31.71 -0.01
N LYS A 105 -14.21 -31.48 -0.33
CA LYS A 105 -13.25 -32.56 -0.65
C LYS A 105 -12.31 -32.91 0.50
N GLY A 106 -12.14 -31.99 1.45
CA GLY A 106 -11.05 -32.05 2.43
C GLY A 106 -9.70 -31.74 1.79
N ALA A 107 -8.64 -31.81 2.59
CA ALA A 107 -7.27 -31.60 2.15
C ALA A 107 -6.35 -32.64 2.79
N LYS A 108 -5.40 -33.14 1.99
CA LYS A 108 -4.29 -33.98 2.45
C LYS A 108 -3.00 -33.26 2.19
N ASP A 109 -2.05 -33.45 3.09
CA ASP A 109 -0.69 -32.97 2.92
C ASP A 109 -0.07 -33.68 1.70
N PRO A 110 0.45 -32.92 0.71
CA PRO A 110 1.05 -33.51 -0.48
C PRO A 110 2.32 -34.31 -0.16
N ASP A 111 3.06 -33.96 0.89
CA ASP A 111 4.34 -34.60 1.22
C ASP A 111 4.15 -35.80 2.15
N THR A 112 3.32 -35.64 3.18
CA THR A 112 3.14 -36.66 4.23
C THR A 112 1.92 -37.57 4.00
N GLY A 113 1.00 -37.18 3.12
CA GLY A 113 -0.28 -37.87 2.92
C GLY A 113 -1.24 -37.78 4.12
N THR A 114 -0.86 -37.03 5.16
CA THR A 114 -1.67 -36.84 6.37
C THR A 114 -2.92 -36.03 6.02
N ILE A 115 -4.07 -36.40 6.58
CA ILE A 115 -5.31 -35.65 6.40
C ILE A 115 -5.20 -34.35 7.20
N ILE A 116 -5.12 -33.22 6.49
CA ILE A 116 -5.08 -31.87 7.09
C ILE A 116 -6.51 -31.42 7.41
N ALA A 117 -7.44 -31.66 6.47
CA ALA A 117 -8.84 -31.31 6.63
C ALA A 117 -9.74 -32.43 6.10
N LEU A 118 -10.83 -32.70 6.82
CA LEU A 118 -11.79 -33.74 6.48
C LEU A 118 -13.20 -33.14 6.48
N PRO A 119 -14.05 -33.41 5.47
CA PRO A 119 -15.44 -32.99 5.48
C PRO A 119 -16.16 -33.52 6.71
N ILE A 120 -17.03 -32.70 7.30
CA ILE A 120 -17.69 -33.00 8.59
C ILE A 120 -18.47 -34.33 8.52
N ALA A 121 -19.09 -34.65 7.38
CA ALA A 121 -19.83 -35.88 7.20
C ALA A 121 -18.93 -37.13 7.31
N ASP A 122 -17.74 -37.08 6.73
CA ASP A 122 -16.79 -38.18 6.76
C ASP A 122 -16.03 -38.23 8.08
N ALA A 123 -15.74 -37.07 8.68
CA ALA A 123 -15.22 -36.99 10.03
C ALA A 123 -16.15 -37.65 11.05
N LYS A 124 -17.47 -37.45 10.92
CA LYS A 124 -18.46 -38.13 11.78
C LYS A 124 -18.42 -39.64 11.62
N LYS A 125 -18.32 -40.16 10.39
CA LYS A 125 -18.23 -41.61 10.14
C LYS A 125 -16.97 -42.18 10.77
N ALA A 126 -15.82 -41.57 10.51
CA ALA A 126 -14.54 -41.99 11.08
C ALA A 126 -14.54 -41.97 12.62
N LEU A 127 -15.18 -40.96 13.22
CA LEU A 127 -15.31 -40.86 14.68
C LEU A 127 -16.18 -42.00 15.26
N LEU A 128 -17.27 -42.35 14.56
CA LEU A 128 -18.16 -43.43 14.98
C LEU A 128 -17.49 -44.81 14.85
N GLU A 129 -16.67 -45.01 13.82
CA GLU A 129 -15.86 -46.22 13.63
C GLU A 129 -14.83 -46.42 14.74
N GLN A 130 -14.29 -45.33 15.30
CA GLN A 130 -13.36 -45.40 16.42
C GLN A 130 -14.00 -45.83 17.75
N HIS A 131 -15.33 -46.01 17.79
CA HIS A 131 -16.08 -46.44 18.98
C HIS A 131 -15.69 -45.67 20.26
N LEU A 132 -15.45 -44.37 20.13
CA LEU A 132 -15.03 -43.53 21.24
C LEU A 132 -16.13 -43.53 22.30
N LYS A 133 -15.78 -43.97 23.50
CA LYS A 133 -16.67 -43.87 24.66
C LYS A 133 -16.88 -42.40 24.97
N ALA A 134 -18.13 -41.97 25.09
CA ALA A 134 -18.45 -40.63 25.56
C ALA A 134 -17.73 -40.38 26.89
N ARG A 135 -16.99 -39.27 26.99
CA ARG A 135 -16.35 -38.87 28.25
C ARG A 135 -17.46 -38.64 29.27
N SER A 136 -17.45 -39.42 30.34
CA SER A 136 -18.47 -39.40 31.40
C SER A 136 -17.78 -39.31 32.76
N GLY A 137 -18.36 -38.57 33.69
CA GLY A 137 -17.84 -38.41 35.06
C GLY A 137 -17.23 -37.04 35.33
N GLU A 138 -16.54 -36.91 36.46
CA GLU A 138 -16.09 -35.63 37.02
C GLU A 138 -15.16 -34.84 36.07
N ASP A 139 -14.33 -35.53 35.29
CA ASP A 139 -13.42 -34.88 34.34
C ASP A 139 -14.18 -34.26 33.15
N ALA A 140 -15.29 -34.88 32.72
CA ALA A 140 -16.15 -34.32 31.68
C ALA A 140 -16.85 -33.04 32.18
N ASP A 141 -17.30 -33.04 33.43
CA ASP A 141 -17.92 -31.88 34.06
C ASP A 141 -16.92 -30.73 34.24
N LYS A 142 -15.65 -31.03 34.58
CA LYS A 142 -14.58 -30.03 34.64
C LYS A 142 -14.33 -29.38 33.27
N THR A 143 -14.15 -30.18 32.22
CA THR A 143 -13.95 -29.64 30.85
C THR A 143 -15.18 -28.87 30.35
N ALA A 144 -16.39 -29.36 30.63
CA ALA A 144 -17.62 -28.66 30.29
C ALA A 144 -17.73 -27.31 31.02
N ASN A 145 -17.36 -27.24 32.29
CA ASN A 145 -17.33 -25.99 33.04
C ASN A 145 -16.23 -25.04 32.56
N GLU A 146 -15.07 -25.54 32.16
CA GLU A 146 -14.00 -24.73 31.57
C GLU A 146 -14.39 -24.13 30.22
N SER A 147 -14.99 -24.92 29.34
CA SER A 147 -15.44 -24.43 28.02
C SER A 147 -16.52 -23.35 28.09
N ARG A 148 -17.26 -23.27 29.20
CA ARG A 148 -18.26 -22.22 29.45
C ARG A 148 -17.67 -20.94 30.04
N LYS A 149 -16.40 -20.96 30.46
CA LYS A 149 -15.69 -19.78 30.96
C LYS A 149 -15.17 -18.97 29.79
N TYR A 150 -15.30 -17.66 29.87
CA TYR A 150 -14.64 -16.73 28.96
C TYR A 150 -13.59 -15.92 29.71
N ILE A 151 -12.55 -15.51 28.99
CA ILE A 151 -11.51 -14.63 29.51
C ILE A 151 -12.12 -13.23 29.61
N SER A 152 -12.10 -12.66 30.82
CA SER A 152 -12.60 -11.32 31.12
C SER A 152 -11.42 -10.39 31.35
N ASP A 153 -11.45 -9.22 30.73
CA ASP A 153 -10.43 -8.17 30.88
C ASP A 153 -10.67 -7.27 32.11
N ALA A 154 -11.61 -7.63 32.98
CA ALA A 154 -11.99 -6.83 34.16
C ALA A 154 -10.95 -6.81 35.31
N GLY A 155 -9.76 -7.39 35.11
CA GLY A 155 -8.66 -7.38 36.10
C GLY A 155 -7.29 -7.48 35.43
N SER A 156 -6.25 -6.88 36.02
CA SER A 156 -4.89 -6.75 35.43
C SER A 156 -4.11 -8.07 35.29
N GLY A 157 -4.78 -9.21 35.43
CA GLY A 157 -4.31 -10.53 35.06
C GLY A 157 -5.43 -11.20 34.29
N ARG A 158 -5.11 -11.74 33.10
CA ARG A 158 -6.08 -12.43 32.23
C ARG A 158 -6.53 -13.73 32.93
N VAL A 159 -7.51 -13.66 33.82
CA VAL A 159 -8.05 -14.84 34.53
C VAL A 159 -9.42 -15.20 33.94
N ALA A 160 -9.62 -16.47 33.62
CA ALA A 160 -10.91 -17.00 33.17
C ALA A 160 -11.92 -17.01 34.33
N SER A 161 -12.58 -15.88 34.55
CA SER A 161 -13.33 -15.62 35.79
C SER A 161 -14.85 -15.73 35.67
N ALA A 162 -15.42 -15.67 34.46
CA ALA A 162 -16.87 -15.58 34.29
C ALA A 162 -17.44 -16.70 33.40
N ILE A 163 -18.55 -17.30 33.86
CA ILE A 163 -19.29 -18.37 33.17
C ILE A 163 -20.47 -17.74 32.43
N ARG A 164 -20.68 -18.11 31.16
CA ARG A 164 -21.86 -17.66 30.40
C ARG A 164 -23.08 -18.45 30.91
N ARG A 165 -24.07 -17.73 31.45
CA ARG A 165 -25.31 -18.29 31.99
C ARG A 165 -26.30 -18.61 30.87
#